data_AF-A0A3D1SYV1-F1
#
_entry.id   AF-A0A3D1SYV1-F1
#
_cell.length_a   1.000
_cell.length_b   1.000
_cell.length_c   1.000
_cell.angle_alpha   90.00
_cell.angle_beta   90.00
_cell.angle_gamma   90.00
#
_symmetry.space_group_name_H-M   'P 1'
#
loop_
_entity.id
_entity.type
_entity.pdbx_description
1 polymer ?
#
loop_
_entity_poly.entity_id
_entity_poly.type
_entity_poly.pdbx_seq_one_letter_code
_entity_poly.pdbx_strand_id
1 'polypeptide(L)'
;VTNGIVYASSKNGRVYALHEDTGTLAWSTPIGQDSNGDISTQAVSDNGTLYVGTISGNLYALNALTGAKLWKTHAASSIFSSPAVANGVVYFSSFNKIYALNASTGAILWNYLTGANSYSSPIVVNGWLYWGSGDGTFYGFSL
;
A
#
# COMPACT_ATOMS: atom_id res chain seq x y z
N VAL A 1 13.21 -1.50 0.82
CA VAL A 1 14.28 -1.88 1.77
C VAL A 1 14.30 -0.84 2.86
N THR A 2 14.34 -1.24 4.14
CA THR A 2 14.60 -0.31 5.26
C THR A 2 15.31 -1.06 6.37
N ASN A 3 16.18 -0.38 7.14
CA ASN A 3 16.85 -0.94 8.32
C ASN A 3 17.53 -2.31 8.09
N GLY A 4 18.15 -2.51 6.92
CA GLY A 4 18.81 -3.78 6.57
C GLY A 4 17.84 -4.94 6.26
N ILE A 5 16.56 -4.64 6.00
CA ILE A 5 15.53 -5.62 5.63
C ILE A 5 14.98 -5.33 4.24
N VAL A 6 14.95 -6.38 3.41
CA VAL A 6 14.27 -6.42 2.11
C VAL A 6 12.89 -7.05 2.29
N TYR A 7 11.86 -6.41 1.75
CA TYR A 7 10.48 -6.91 1.79
C TYR A 7 10.05 -7.35 0.40
N ALA A 8 9.41 -8.50 0.32
CA ALA A 8 8.82 -9.02 -0.91
C ALA A 8 7.45 -9.63 -0.61
N SER A 9 6.49 -9.37 -1.49
CA SER A 9 5.18 -10.04 -1.45
C SER A 9 5.13 -11.14 -2.50
N SER A 10 4.55 -12.28 -2.12
CA SER A 10 4.49 -13.48 -2.95
C SER A 10 3.06 -13.85 -3.31
N LYS A 11 2.91 -14.49 -4.48
CA LYS A 11 1.63 -15.00 -4.97
C LYS A 11 0.94 -15.99 -4.04
N ASN A 12 1.67 -16.57 -3.09
CA ASN A 12 1.10 -17.44 -2.06
C ASN A 12 0.37 -16.68 -0.93
N GLY A 13 0.19 -15.36 -1.06
CA GLY A 13 -0.52 -14.55 -0.08
C GLY A 13 0.32 -14.25 1.16
N ARG A 14 1.65 -14.13 1.01
CA ARG A 14 2.55 -13.83 2.13
C ARG A 14 3.49 -12.68 1.79
N VAL A 15 3.79 -11.88 2.80
CA VAL A 15 4.97 -10.99 2.81
C VAL A 15 6.12 -11.76 3.44
N TYR A 16 7.28 -11.62 2.83
CA TYR A 16 8.56 -12.09 3.31
C TYR A 16 9.45 -10.89 3.62
N ALA A 17 10.13 -10.96 4.75
CA ALA A 17 11.21 -10.07 5.11
C ALA A 17 12.51 -10.86 5.17
N LEU A 18 13.52 -10.39 4.45
CA LEU A 18 14.83 -11.00 4.37
C LEU A 18 15.88 -10.01 4.90
N HIS A 19 16.85 -10.51 5.65
CA HIS A 19 18.03 -9.73 5.99
C HIS A 19 18.82 -9.40 4.73
N GLU A 20 19.16 -8.13 4.52
CA GLU A 20 19.78 -7.62 3.29
C GLU A 20 21.19 -8.18 3.06
N ASP A 21 21.94 -8.38 4.14
CA ASP A 21 23.33 -8.84 4.13
C ASP A 21 23.48 -10.34 3.84
N THR A 22 22.54 -11.14 4.32
CA THR A 22 22.61 -12.62 4.29
C THR A 22 21.56 -13.26 3.39
N GLY A 23 20.50 -12.52 3.03
CA GLY A 23 19.32 -13.07 2.35
C GLY A 23 18.49 -14.03 3.21
N THR A 24 18.80 -14.18 4.51
CA THR A 24 18.10 -15.11 5.40
C THR A 24 16.72 -14.57 5.79
N LEU A 25 15.77 -15.47 6.05
CA LEU A 25 14.42 -15.11 6.44
C LEU A 25 14.40 -14.48 7.84
N ALA A 26 14.03 -13.20 7.91
CA ALA A 26 13.77 -12.51 9.17
C ALA A 26 12.37 -12.87 9.69
N TRP A 27 11.34 -12.70 8.85
CA TRP A 27 9.96 -13.08 9.17
C TRP A 27 9.14 -13.32 7.91
N SER A 28 7.99 -13.99 8.07
CA SER A 28 6.97 -14.07 7.03
C SER A 28 5.56 -13.96 7.60
N THR A 29 4.70 -13.17 6.96
CA THR A 29 3.35 -12.89 7.42
C THR A 29 2.32 -13.20 6.34
N PRO A 30 1.30 -14.02 6.61
CA PRO A 30 0.21 -14.26 5.65
C PRO A 30 -0.72 -13.03 5.54
N ILE A 31 -0.98 -12.56 4.33
CA ILE A 31 -1.84 -11.41 4.01
C ILE A 31 -2.78 -11.75 2.84
N GLY A 32 -3.95 -12.31 3.17
CA GLY A 32 -5.00 -12.69 2.20
C GLY A 32 -4.73 -13.99 1.44
N GLN A 33 -5.78 -14.78 1.20
CA GLN A 33 -5.82 -16.06 0.47
C GLN A 33 -7.11 -16.08 -0.35
N ASP A 34 -7.29 -15.10 -1.24
CA ASP A 34 -8.65 -14.83 -1.76
C ASP A 34 -8.75 -14.93 -3.30
N SER A 35 -7.64 -15.03 -4.02
CA SER A 35 -7.49 -15.58 -5.40
C SER A 35 -6.14 -15.16 -6.00
N ASN A 36 -5.48 -16.06 -6.73
CA ASN A 36 -4.41 -15.84 -7.73
C ASN A 36 -3.32 -14.77 -7.54
N GLY A 37 -2.96 -14.41 -6.31
CA GLY A 37 -1.57 -14.09 -5.99
C GLY A 37 -0.97 -12.83 -6.59
N ASP A 38 -1.75 -11.83 -6.95
CA ASP A 38 -1.19 -10.52 -7.27
C ASP A 38 -1.34 -9.58 -6.07
N ILE A 39 -0.20 -9.09 -5.59
CA ILE A 39 -0.08 -8.16 -4.47
C ILE A 39 0.61 -6.91 -5.05
N SER A 40 0.09 -5.73 -4.73
CA SER A 40 0.70 -4.46 -5.17
C SER A 40 2.12 -4.29 -4.60
N THR A 41 2.93 -3.47 -5.27
CA THR A 41 4.24 -3.06 -4.75
C THR A 41 4.05 -2.40 -3.38
N GLN A 42 4.84 -2.85 -2.40
CA GLN A 42 4.71 -2.36 -1.03
C GLN A 42 5.31 -0.97 -0.85
N ALA A 43 4.80 -0.22 0.13
CA ALA A 43 5.41 1.01 0.61
C ALA A 43 5.84 0.84 2.07
N VAL A 44 6.95 1.48 2.46
CA VAL A 44 7.38 1.54 3.86
C VAL A 44 7.39 3.00 4.29
N SER A 45 6.78 3.30 5.43
CA SER A 45 6.88 4.62 6.06
C SER A 45 8.13 4.76 6.92
N ASP A 46 8.54 6.00 7.16
CA ASP A 46 9.70 6.35 8.00
C ASP A 46 9.60 5.80 9.43
N ASN A 47 8.38 5.61 9.94
CA ASN A 47 8.12 5.05 11.27
C ASN A 47 8.14 3.51 11.33
N GLY A 48 8.55 2.82 10.25
CA GLY A 48 8.68 1.37 10.23
C GLY A 48 7.34 0.62 10.08
N THR A 49 6.38 1.21 9.36
CA THR A 49 5.16 0.52 8.96
C THR A 49 5.23 0.14 7.48
N LEU A 50 5.00 -1.14 7.17
CA LEU A 50 4.93 -1.67 5.81
C LEU A 50 3.46 -1.75 5.36
N TYR A 51 3.13 -1.07 4.26
CA TYR A 51 1.81 -1.03 3.66
C TYR A 51 1.73 -1.92 2.42
N VAL A 52 0.73 -2.79 2.39
CA VAL A 52 0.60 -3.81 1.33
C VAL A 52 -0.85 -3.91 0.86
N GLY A 53 -1.10 -3.53 -0.39
CA GLY A 53 -2.41 -3.65 -1.03
C GLY A 53 -2.59 -5.00 -1.73
N THR A 54 -3.76 -5.60 -1.61
CA THR A 54 -4.11 -6.88 -2.26
C THR A 54 -5.14 -6.70 -3.38
N ILE A 55 -5.21 -7.67 -4.28
CA ILE A 55 -6.29 -7.72 -5.28
C ILE A 55 -7.67 -7.97 -4.70
N SER A 56 -7.77 -8.48 -3.47
CA SER A 56 -9.04 -8.53 -2.75
C SER A 56 -9.46 -7.18 -2.16
N GLY A 57 -8.72 -6.11 -2.46
CA GLY A 57 -9.01 -4.76 -2.03
C GLY A 57 -8.67 -4.47 -0.59
N ASN A 58 -7.84 -5.30 0.04
CA ASN A 58 -7.39 -5.04 1.40
C ASN A 58 -6.04 -4.31 1.38
N LEU A 59 -5.96 -3.18 2.09
CA LEU A 59 -4.69 -2.58 2.47
C LEU A 59 -4.32 -3.07 3.88
N TYR A 60 -3.18 -3.74 4.00
CA TYR A 60 -2.60 -4.15 5.28
C TYR A 60 -1.52 -3.19 5.72
N ALA A 61 -1.46 -2.90 7.02
CA ALA A 61 -0.31 -2.30 7.67
C ALA A 61 0.36 -3.32 8.57
N LEU A 62 1.66 -3.54 8.37
CA LEU A 62 2.48 -4.46 9.14
C LEU A 62 3.59 -3.69 9.85
N ASN A 63 3.96 -4.11 11.05
CA ASN A 63 5.22 -3.69 11.64
C ASN A 63 6.37 -4.21 10.77
N ALA A 64 7.21 -3.32 10.24
CA ALA A 64 8.25 -3.68 9.29
C ALA A 64 9.37 -4.53 9.92
N LEU A 65 9.58 -4.42 11.24
CA LEU A 65 10.60 -5.20 11.94
C LEU A 65 10.12 -6.61 12.31
N THR A 66 8.86 -6.75 12.73
CA THR A 66 8.35 -8.02 13.29
C THR A 66 7.37 -8.76 12.37
N GLY A 67 6.86 -8.09 11.34
CA GLY A 67 5.80 -8.61 10.48
C GLY A 67 4.41 -8.63 11.11
N ALA A 68 4.26 -8.14 12.35
CA ALA A 68 2.98 -8.14 13.04
C ALA A 68 1.94 -7.28 12.31
N LYS A 69 0.72 -7.79 12.12
CA LYS A 69 -0.40 -7.02 11.54
C LYS A 69 -0.83 -5.93 12.53
N LEU A 70 -0.73 -4.68 12.11
CA LEU A 70 -1.18 -3.53 12.89
C LEU A 70 -2.67 -3.27 12.63
N TRP A 71 -3.05 -3.18 11.35
CA TRP A 71 -4.44 -3.00 10.93
C TRP A 71 -4.65 -3.48 9.50
N LYS A 72 -5.92 -3.58 9.10
CA LYS A 72 -6.34 -3.77 7.71
C LYS A 72 -7.56 -2.92 7.39
N THR A 73 -7.64 -2.43 6.16
CA THR A 73 -8.80 -1.69 5.67
C THR A 73 -9.21 -2.23 4.30
N HIS A 74 -10.51 -2.48 4.14
CA HIS A 74 -11.08 -2.92 2.87
C HIS A 74 -11.53 -1.71 2.05
N ALA A 75 -11.00 -1.59 0.85
CA ALA A 75 -11.40 -0.62 -0.17
C ALA A 75 -12.46 -1.25 -1.10
N ALA A 76 -12.94 -0.47 -2.07
CA ALA A 76 -14.01 -0.92 -2.96
C ALA A 76 -13.64 -2.10 -3.87
N SER A 77 -12.37 -2.24 -4.25
CA SER A 77 -11.90 -3.29 -5.17
C SER A 77 -10.39 -3.50 -5.09
N SER A 78 -9.83 -4.29 -6.01
CA SER A 78 -8.41 -4.59 -6.14
C SER A 78 -7.52 -3.36 -6.04
N ILE A 79 -6.47 -3.47 -5.23
CA ILE A 79 -5.42 -2.46 -5.09
C ILE A 79 -4.23 -2.95 -5.90
N PHE A 80 -4.03 -2.33 -7.06
CA PHE A 80 -2.87 -2.58 -7.93
C PHE A 80 -1.79 -1.51 -7.78
N SER A 81 -2.16 -0.32 -7.28
CA SER A 81 -1.24 0.79 -7.09
C SER A 81 -0.28 0.54 -5.93
N SER A 82 0.97 0.98 -6.07
CA SER A 82 1.89 1.12 -4.94
C SER A 82 1.38 2.24 -4.02
N PRO A 83 1.22 2.03 -2.71
CA PRO A 83 0.81 3.11 -1.82
C PRO A 83 1.86 4.22 -1.72
N ALA A 84 1.44 5.45 -1.45
CA ALA A 84 2.30 6.56 -1.06
C ALA A 84 2.01 6.93 0.40
N VAL A 85 3.03 7.29 1.17
CA VAL A 85 2.86 7.70 2.57
C VAL A 85 3.48 9.07 2.79
N ALA A 86 2.72 10.00 3.35
CA ALA A 86 3.21 11.32 3.73
C ALA A 86 2.35 11.89 4.87
N ASN A 87 2.95 12.67 5.77
CA ASN A 87 2.22 13.41 6.81
C ASN A 87 1.25 12.56 7.66
N GLY A 88 1.60 11.30 7.94
CA GLY A 88 0.74 10.40 8.70
C GLY A 88 -0.49 9.88 7.94
N VAL A 89 -0.48 9.97 6.62
CA VAL A 89 -1.54 9.49 5.72
C VAL A 89 -0.97 8.53 4.69
N VAL A 90 -1.68 7.44 4.42
CA VAL A 90 -1.39 6.51 3.32
C VAL A 90 -2.41 6.70 2.20
N TYR A 91 -1.90 6.85 0.99
CA TYR A 91 -2.65 7.09 -0.23
C TYR A 91 -2.49 5.91 -1.19
N PHE A 92 -3.59 5.46 -1.79
CA PHE A 92 -3.57 4.38 -2.79
C PHE A 92 -4.82 4.43 -3.65
N SER A 93 -4.73 3.89 -4.87
CA SER A 93 -5.89 3.77 -5.75
C SER A 93 -6.48 2.37 -5.72
N SER A 94 -7.81 2.31 -5.85
CA SER A 94 -8.58 1.07 -5.92
C SER A 94 -9.78 1.32 -6.83
N PHE A 95 -9.82 0.58 -7.94
CA PHE A 95 -10.79 0.79 -9.02
C PHE A 95 -10.81 2.26 -9.48
N ASN A 96 -11.95 2.94 -9.43
CA ASN A 96 -12.11 4.33 -9.84
C ASN A 96 -12.00 5.32 -8.66
N LYS A 97 -11.23 4.99 -7.63
CA LYS A 97 -11.07 5.85 -6.46
C LYS A 97 -9.63 5.97 -6.00
N ILE A 98 -9.28 7.15 -5.51
CA ILE A 98 -8.12 7.36 -4.65
C ILE A 98 -8.59 7.40 -3.19
N TYR A 99 -7.86 6.76 -2.30
CA TYR A 99 -8.12 6.71 -0.87
C TYR A 99 -7.02 7.42 -0.11
N ALA A 100 -7.39 8.06 0.99
CA ALA A 100 -6.48 8.58 2.00
C ALA A 100 -6.88 8.01 3.37
N LEU A 101 -5.97 7.28 3.99
CA LEU A 101 -6.20 6.65 5.29
C LEU A 101 -5.22 7.20 6.31
N ASN A 102 -5.66 7.33 7.56
CA ASN A 102 -4.79 7.58 8.68
C ASN A 102 -3.79 6.43 8.81
N ALA A 103 -2.49 6.74 8.71
CA ALA A 103 -1.42 5.75 8.63
C ALA A 103 -1.30 4.88 9.90
N SER A 104 -1.69 5.42 11.06
CA SER A 104 -1.59 4.73 12.36
C SER A 104 -2.78 3.81 12.64
N THR A 105 -3.96 4.16 12.14
CA THR A 105 -5.22 3.46 12.51
C THR A 105 -5.88 2.72 11.35
N GLY A 106 -5.52 3.05 10.10
CA GLY A 106 -6.20 2.53 8.90
C GLY A 106 -7.56 3.18 8.64
N ALA A 107 -7.98 4.16 9.45
CA ALA A 107 -9.26 4.84 9.26
C ALA A 107 -9.24 5.63 7.94
N ILE A 108 -10.28 5.47 7.12
CA ILE A 108 -10.46 6.26 5.90
C ILE A 108 -10.71 7.71 6.31
N LEU A 109 -9.80 8.60 5.95
CA LEU A 109 -9.96 10.04 6.13
C LEU A 109 -10.86 10.62 5.04
N TRP A 110 -10.59 10.23 3.80
CA TRP A 110 -11.40 10.57 2.64
C TRP A 110 -11.12 9.62 1.48
N ASN A 111 -12.01 9.65 0.48
CA ASN A 111 -11.78 9.06 -0.84
C ASN A 111 -12.39 9.97 -1.91
N TYR A 112 -11.84 9.91 -3.11
CA TYR A 112 -12.29 10.69 -4.26
C TYR A 112 -12.54 9.80 -5.46
N LEU A 113 -13.68 10.00 -6.13
CA LEU A 113 -14.11 9.25 -7.31
C LEU A 113 -13.52 9.86 -8.58
N THR A 114 -12.75 9.08 -9.34
CA THR A 114 -12.26 9.44 -10.67
C THR A 114 -13.26 9.03 -11.76
N GLY A 115 -13.08 9.54 -12.98
CA GLY A 115 -13.97 9.25 -14.11
C GLY A 115 -13.84 7.82 -14.66
N ALA A 116 -12.71 7.14 -14.41
CA ALA A 116 -12.50 5.74 -14.76
C ALA A 116 -11.53 5.04 -13.80
N ASN A 117 -11.18 3.79 -14.09
CA ASN A 117 -10.28 3.00 -13.26
C ASN A 117 -8.88 3.63 -13.19
N SER A 118 -8.35 3.75 -11.97
CA SER A 118 -7.01 4.19 -11.64
C SER A 118 -6.19 3.01 -11.14
N TYR A 119 -5.26 2.55 -11.98
CA TYR A 119 -4.21 1.59 -11.60
C TYR A 119 -2.88 2.29 -11.26
N SER A 120 -2.82 3.62 -11.39
CA SER A 120 -1.61 4.41 -11.20
C SER A 120 -1.21 4.49 -9.72
N SER A 121 0.11 4.44 -9.47
CA SER A 121 0.64 4.68 -8.13
C SER A 121 0.59 6.18 -7.82
N PRO A 122 -0.04 6.63 -6.72
CA PRO A 122 0.02 8.02 -6.31
C PRO A 122 1.45 8.45 -5.95
N ILE A 123 1.74 9.74 -6.09
CA ILE A 123 2.97 10.35 -5.60
C ILE A 123 2.65 11.58 -4.75
N VAL A 124 3.36 11.72 -3.64
CA VAL A 124 3.32 12.94 -2.83
C VAL A 124 4.63 13.70 -3.01
N VAL A 125 4.53 14.96 -3.43
CA VAL A 125 5.69 15.84 -3.61
C VAL A 125 5.30 17.28 -3.33
N ASN A 126 6.14 18.01 -2.59
CA ASN A 126 5.96 19.44 -2.30
C ASN A 126 4.56 19.81 -1.75
N GLY A 127 3.98 18.95 -0.90
CA GLY A 127 2.65 19.17 -0.32
C GLY A 127 1.48 18.86 -1.26
N TRP A 128 1.73 18.20 -2.38
CA TRP A 128 0.69 17.78 -3.32
C TRP A 128 0.69 16.27 -3.51
N LEU A 129 -0.51 15.70 -3.54
CA LEU A 129 -0.76 14.35 -4.02
C LEU A 129 -1.15 14.40 -5.50
N TYR A 130 -0.49 13.58 -6.31
CA TYR A 130 -0.82 13.40 -7.72
C TYR A 130 -1.10 11.94 -8.06
N TRP A 131 -2.04 11.70 -8.97
CA TRP A 131 -2.31 10.36 -9.51
C TRP A 131 -2.94 10.46 -10.91
N GLY A 132 -2.70 9.44 -11.74
CA GLY A 132 -3.35 9.30 -13.04
C GLY A 132 -4.61 8.45 -12.95
N SER A 133 -5.54 8.67 -13.86
CA SER A 133 -6.75 7.87 -14.04
C SER A 133 -6.87 7.40 -15.49
N GLY A 134 -7.55 6.27 -15.71
CA GLY A 134 -7.84 5.73 -17.04
C GLY A 134 -8.79 6.60 -17.87
N ASP A 135 -9.37 7.66 -17.29
CA ASP A 135 -10.16 8.65 -18.02
C ASP A 135 -9.29 9.66 -18.79
N GLY A 136 -7.97 9.50 -18.75
CA GLY A 136 -7.01 10.40 -19.40
C GLY A 136 -6.67 11.65 -18.58
N THR A 137 -7.18 11.75 -17.34
CA THR A 137 -6.93 12.88 -16.46
C THR A 137 -5.80 12.57 -15.47
N PHE A 138 -4.94 13.57 -15.27
CA PHE A 138 -3.99 13.60 -14.18
C PHE A 138 -4.52 14.52 -13.09
N TYR A 139 -4.76 13.96 -11.91
CA TYR A 139 -5.37 14.67 -10.79
C TYR A 139 -4.30 15.20 -9.82
N GLY A 140 -4.65 16.27 -9.10
CA GLY A 140 -3.83 16.87 -8.04
C GLY A 140 -4.68 17.28 -6.84
N PHE A 141 -4.19 17.02 -5.64
CA PHE A 141 -4.82 17.42 -4.37
C PHE A 141 -3.78 18.01 -3.42
N SER A 142 -4.03 19.21 -2.90
CA SER A 142 -3.15 19.86 -1.92
C SER A 142 -3.34 19.23 -0.54
N LEU A 143 -2.23 18.93 0.14
CA LEU A 143 -2.17 18.27 1.45
C LEU A 143 -2.13 19.26 2.63
#